data_AF-A0A940SA63-F1
#
_entry.id   AF-A0A940SA63-F1
#
_cell.length_a   1.000
_cell.length_b   1.000
_cell.length_c   1.000
_cell.angle_alpha   90.00
_cell.angle_beta   90.00
_cell.angle_gamma   90.00
#
_symmetry.space_group_name_H-M   'P 1'
#
loop_
_entity.id
_entity.type
_entity.pdbx_description
1 polymer ?
#
loop_
_entity_poly.entity_id
_entity_poly.type
_entity_poly.pdbx_seq_one_letter_code
_entity_poly.pdbx_strand_id
1 'polypeptide(L)'
;MRHDQPFVPLLPEALLRRHRCHEATDTRFRAAARLAQSLWRESQGLPCGRVTNPDTGRRRPLGSRLTATAAKAGANFLDPSLVPLVRRELAWREPGAVIEERRLWGNLLSSQALAFSLFLPLKRDLALATKLLGGLFPDLVGIVTEILLEHSPGRGHPALTADRTAFDVLVRCTTPTGRRAFLAIEVKYSEAPGGTAASPYPPYDDLSRAAGVYRDPDGPALRSGTLGQFWRQQLLATAMLRQGLYDAGRVVVLAPAPNADAWRALEGYADQLKSPEPAVSGFEALPLEAFVLALAKAGADAVAEPIARRYLDLSPVYAALDRHLEGGTPPEGKETPADAG
;
A
#
# COMPACT_ATOMS: atom_id res chain seq x y z
N MET A 1 1.52 0.56 -25.61
CA MET A 1 0.52 1.26 -24.78
C MET A 1 -0.48 0.23 -24.30
N ARG A 2 -0.56 -0.04 -22.99
CA ARG A 2 -1.55 -0.98 -22.43
C ARG A 2 -2.89 -0.24 -22.37
N HIS A 3 -3.84 -0.61 -23.23
CA HIS A 3 -5.11 0.10 -23.43
C HIS A 3 -6.15 -0.08 -22.30
N ASP A 4 -5.86 -0.88 -21.27
CA ASP A 4 -6.83 -1.22 -20.20
C ASP A 4 -6.52 -0.63 -18.82
N GLN A 5 -5.56 0.31 -18.69
CA GLN A 5 -5.33 0.97 -17.39
C GLN A 5 -6.21 2.21 -17.23
N PRO A 6 -6.84 2.41 -16.04
CA PRO A 6 -7.60 3.62 -15.75
C PRO A 6 -6.74 4.86 -15.99
N PHE A 7 -7.23 5.77 -16.84
CA PHE A 7 -6.56 7.05 -17.06
C PHE A 7 -6.64 7.89 -15.78
N VAL A 8 -5.50 8.31 -15.24
CA VAL A 8 -5.49 9.24 -14.10
C VAL A 8 -5.50 10.65 -14.68
N PRO A 9 -6.51 11.51 -14.49
CA PRO A 9 -6.53 12.87 -15.03
C PRO A 9 -5.57 13.81 -14.29
N LEU A 10 -5.21 14.93 -14.91
CA LEU A 10 -4.63 16.06 -14.18
C LEU A 10 -5.79 16.87 -13.60
N LEU A 11 -5.88 16.92 -12.28
CA LEU A 11 -7.02 17.53 -11.59
C LEU A 11 -6.78 19.04 -11.37
N PRO A 12 -7.72 19.92 -11.76
CA PRO A 12 -7.60 21.35 -11.49
C PRO A 12 -7.49 21.65 -9.99
N GLU A 13 -6.62 22.59 -9.64
CA GLU A 13 -6.40 23.00 -8.24
C GLU A 13 -7.70 23.48 -7.58
N ALA A 14 -8.56 24.21 -8.30
CA ALA A 14 -9.84 24.67 -7.80
C ALA A 14 -10.76 23.52 -7.38
N LEU A 15 -10.82 22.44 -8.18
CA LEU A 15 -11.55 21.21 -7.84
C LEU A 15 -10.97 20.55 -6.58
N LEU A 16 -9.65 20.39 -6.52
CA LEU A 16 -8.98 19.82 -5.35
C LEU A 16 -9.23 20.66 -4.09
N ARG A 17 -9.17 21.99 -4.16
CA ARG A 17 -9.44 22.90 -3.03
C ARG A 17 -10.89 22.82 -2.56
N ARG A 18 -11.85 22.72 -3.49
CA ARG A 18 -13.29 22.53 -3.18
C ARG A 18 -13.52 21.32 -2.29
N HIS A 19 -12.87 20.19 -2.60
CA HIS A 19 -12.95 18.95 -1.81
C HIS A 19 -11.87 18.82 -0.73
N ARG A 20 -11.17 19.90 -0.37
CA ARG A 20 -10.10 19.91 0.65
C ARG A 20 -8.98 18.89 0.39
N CYS A 21 -8.65 18.65 -0.88
CA CYS A 21 -7.69 17.65 -1.35
C CYS A 21 -6.41 18.27 -1.96
N HIS A 22 -6.28 19.59 -2.04
CA HIS A 22 -5.10 20.18 -2.65
C HIS A 22 -3.84 20.01 -1.77
N GLU A 23 -2.84 19.32 -2.31
CA GLU A 23 -1.49 19.16 -1.77
C GLU A 23 -0.49 19.33 -2.91
N ALA A 24 0.41 20.31 -2.83
CA ALA A 24 1.33 20.63 -3.93
C ALA A 24 2.34 19.52 -4.24
N THR A 25 2.60 18.63 -3.28
CA THR A 25 3.55 17.51 -3.41
C THR A 25 2.90 16.20 -3.81
N ASP A 26 1.57 16.18 -4.05
CA ASP A 26 0.91 14.98 -4.52
C ASP A 26 1.32 14.67 -5.97
N THR A 27 1.65 13.41 -6.24
CA THR A 27 1.73 12.91 -7.61
C THR A 27 0.34 12.91 -8.25
N ARG A 28 0.27 12.78 -9.57
CA ARG A 28 -1.00 12.74 -10.31
C ARG A 28 -1.94 11.66 -9.76
N PHE A 29 -1.42 10.46 -9.51
CA PHE A 29 -2.20 9.37 -8.90
C PHE A 29 -2.63 9.70 -7.47
N ARG A 30 -1.72 10.23 -6.64
CA ARG A 30 -2.03 10.55 -5.25
C ARG A 30 -3.13 11.61 -5.13
N ALA A 31 -3.12 12.63 -5.97
CA ALA A 31 -4.17 13.64 -6.02
C ALA A 31 -5.54 13.02 -6.37
N ALA A 32 -5.58 12.14 -7.38
CA ALA A 32 -6.79 11.43 -7.77
C ALA A 32 -7.30 10.48 -6.66
N ALA A 33 -6.41 9.67 -6.08
CA ALA A 33 -6.75 8.80 -4.96
C ALA A 33 -7.27 9.61 -3.76
N ARG A 34 -6.69 10.78 -3.47
CA ARG A 34 -7.13 11.65 -2.38
C ARG A 34 -8.54 12.19 -2.62
N LEU A 35 -8.81 12.64 -3.84
CA LEU A 35 -10.14 13.10 -4.23
C LEU A 35 -11.14 11.96 -4.14
N ALA A 36 -10.81 10.77 -4.64
CA ALA A 36 -11.64 9.56 -4.50
C ALA A 36 -11.98 9.27 -3.04
N GLN A 37 -10.98 9.31 -2.14
CA GLN A 37 -11.23 9.11 -0.70
C GLN A 37 -12.11 10.22 -0.07
N SER A 38 -11.98 11.48 -0.51
CA SER A 38 -12.85 12.55 -0.01
C SER A 38 -14.28 12.41 -0.49
N LEU A 39 -14.48 12.06 -1.76
CA LEU A 39 -15.80 11.81 -2.34
C LEU A 39 -16.47 10.61 -1.69
N TRP A 40 -15.71 9.53 -1.44
CA TRP A 40 -16.19 8.39 -0.66
C TRP A 40 -16.59 8.82 0.76
N ARG A 41 -15.75 9.58 1.47
CA ARG A 41 -16.08 10.11 2.80
C ARG A 41 -17.38 10.91 2.78
N GLU A 42 -17.55 11.78 1.80
CA GLU A 42 -18.74 12.61 1.60
C GLU A 42 -19.98 11.75 1.34
N SER A 43 -19.89 10.72 0.50
CA SER A 43 -21.01 9.80 0.23
C SER A 43 -21.42 8.98 1.45
N GLN A 44 -20.50 8.73 2.38
CA GLN A 44 -20.79 8.10 3.67
C GLN A 44 -21.34 9.08 4.73
N GLY A 45 -21.50 10.37 4.40
CA GLY A 45 -21.92 11.39 5.36
C GLY A 45 -20.89 11.68 6.46
N LEU A 46 -19.63 11.30 6.25
CA LEU A 46 -18.58 11.43 7.27
C LEU A 46 -17.97 12.84 7.28
N PRO A 47 -17.84 13.49 8.44
CA PRO A 47 -17.26 14.83 8.54
C PRO A 47 -15.75 14.83 8.20
N CYS A 48 -15.27 15.94 7.62
CA CYS A 48 -13.87 16.10 7.24
C CYS A 48 -12.97 16.22 8.48
N GLY A 49 -11.94 15.39 8.54
CA GLY A 49 -10.88 15.46 9.54
C GLY A 49 -9.90 16.60 9.29
N ARG A 50 -8.89 16.67 10.17
CA ARG A 50 -7.82 17.68 10.12
C ARG A 50 -6.45 17.00 10.15
N VAL A 51 -5.50 17.57 9.41
CA VAL A 51 -4.08 17.25 9.50
C VAL A 51 -3.34 18.37 10.24
N THR A 52 -2.32 18.02 11.02
CA THR A 52 -1.42 18.97 11.66
C THR A 52 -0.16 19.09 10.80
N ASN A 53 0.22 20.30 10.42
CA ASN A 53 1.50 20.56 9.79
C ASN A 53 2.60 20.39 10.87
N PRO A 54 3.62 19.53 10.65
CA PRO A 54 4.63 19.22 11.66
C PRO A 54 5.51 20.42 12.02
N ASP A 55 5.83 21.29 11.05
CA ASP A 55 6.75 22.42 11.25
C ASP A 55 6.09 23.60 11.97
N THR A 56 4.82 23.85 11.67
CA THR A 56 4.08 25.03 12.17
C THR A 56 3.07 24.70 13.27
N GLY A 57 2.79 23.41 13.50
CA GLY A 57 1.72 22.95 14.39
C GLY A 57 0.30 23.30 13.93
N ARG A 58 0.14 24.03 12.81
CA ARG A 58 -1.17 24.50 12.34
C ARG A 58 -2.01 23.34 11.84
N ARG A 59 -3.28 23.35 12.21
CA ARG A 59 -4.27 22.33 11.79
C ARG A 59 -5.12 22.85 10.65
N ARG A 60 -5.25 22.06 9.58
CA ARG A 60 -6.14 22.38 8.46
C ARG A 60 -6.99 21.17 8.08
N PRO A 61 -8.20 21.39 7.51
CA PRO A 61 -8.99 20.29 6.97
C PRO A 61 -8.25 19.61 5.80
N LEU A 62 -8.43 18.30 5.68
CA LEU A 62 -7.93 17.50 4.58
C LEU A 62 -8.94 16.39 4.28
N GLY A 63 -9.45 16.35 3.04
CA GLY A 63 -10.60 15.53 2.64
C GLY A 63 -10.40 14.02 2.85
N SER A 64 -9.14 13.57 2.83
CA SER A 64 -8.76 12.18 3.10
C SER A 64 -8.56 11.85 4.58
N ARG A 65 -8.92 12.75 5.51
CA ARG A 65 -8.84 12.52 6.95
C ARG A 65 -10.23 12.37 7.54
N LEU A 66 -10.34 11.47 8.51
CA LEU A 66 -11.52 11.35 9.36
C LEU A 66 -11.39 12.22 10.61
N THR A 67 -12.52 12.58 11.21
CA THR A 67 -12.54 13.16 12.56
C THR A 67 -12.09 12.13 13.58
N ALA A 68 -11.65 12.58 14.76
CA ALA A 68 -11.26 11.67 15.84
C ALA A 68 -12.41 10.73 16.25
N THR A 69 -13.65 11.23 16.26
CA THR A 69 -14.85 10.42 16.56
C THR A 69 -15.08 9.33 15.53
N ALA A 70 -15.08 9.67 14.24
CA ALA A 70 -15.25 8.69 13.16
C ALA A 70 -14.10 7.66 13.12
N ALA A 71 -12.86 8.13 13.33
CA ALA A 71 -11.69 7.26 13.42
C ALA A 71 -11.80 6.27 14.59
N LYS A 72 -12.19 6.73 15.79
CA LYS A 72 -12.40 5.88 16.97
C LYS A 72 -13.52 4.84 16.77
N ALA A 73 -14.54 5.21 16.00
CA ALA A 73 -15.63 4.31 15.60
C ALA A 73 -15.21 3.28 14.54
N GLY A 74 -14.00 3.39 13.98
CA GLY A 74 -13.49 2.45 12.98
C GLY A 74 -13.93 2.73 11.55
N ALA A 75 -14.42 3.94 11.25
CA ALA A 75 -14.96 4.29 9.93
C ALA A 75 -13.93 4.24 8.78
N ASN A 76 -12.65 4.00 9.06
CA ASN A 76 -11.65 3.76 8.02
C ASN A 76 -11.68 2.32 7.49
N PHE A 77 -12.30 1.37 8.20
CA PHE A 77 -12.39 -0.02 7.78
C PHE A 77 -13.72 -0.26 7.04
N LEU A 78 -13.64 -1.01 5.94
CA LEU A 78 -14.78 -1.28 5.07
C LEU A 78 -15.78 -2.28 5.67
N ASP A 79 -15.29 -3.17 6.54
CA ASP A 79 -16.11 -4.11 7.30
C ASP A 79 -16.02 -3.76 8.79
N PRO A 80 -17.08 -3.18 9.39
CA PRO A 80 -17.11 -2.85 10.82
C PRO A 80 -16.88 -4.06 11.74
N SER A 81 -17.19 -5.27 11.29
CA SER A 81 -16.95 -6.50 12.07
C SER A 81 -15.47 -6.79 12.29
N LEU A 82 -14.58 -6.16 11.51
CA LEU A 82 -13.13 -6.28 11.67
C LEU A 82 -12.56 -5.34 12.72
N VAL A 83 -13.29 -4.30 13.16
CA VAL A 83 -12.78 -3.32 14.13
C VAL A 83 -12.28 -3.97 15.44
N PRO A 84 -12.97 -4.98 16.03
CA PRO A 84 -12.44 -5.71 17.17
C PRO A 84 -11.14 -6.46 16.87
N LEU A 85 -11.01 -7.04 15.67
CA LEU A 85 -9.79 -7.71 15.21
C LEU A 85 -8.64 -6.70 15.07
N VAL A 86 -8.86 -5.54 14.46
CA VAL A 86 -7.85 -4.46 14.37
C VAL A 86 -7.35 -4.07 15.76
N ARG A 87 -8.28 -3.88 16.72
CA ARG A 87 -7.91 -3.54 18.11
C ARG A 87 -7.10 -4.65 18.78
N ARG A 88 -7.43 -5.92 18.50
CA ARG A 88 -6.65 -7.07 18.95
C ARG A 88 -5.24 -7.04 18.38
N GLU A 89 -5.07 -6.82 17.07
CA GLU A 89 -3.74 -6.74 16.45
C GLU A 89 -2.91 -5.58 17.06
N LEU A 90 -3.52 -4.44 17.38
CA LEU A 90 -2.84 -3.34 18.08
C LEU A 90 -2.42 -3.70 19.51
N ALA A 91 -3.25 -4.43 20.25
CA ALA A 91 -2.96 -4.82 21.62
C ALA A 91 -1.86 -5.88 21.70
N TRP A 92 -1.81 -6.79 20.73
CA TRP A 92 -0.90 -7.93 20.67
C TRP A 92 0.24 -7.77 19.66
N ARG A 93 0.46 -6.55 19.16
CA ARG A 93 1.53 -6.26 18.20
C ARG A 93 2.90 -6.60 18.80
N GLU A 94 3.81 -6.98 17.92
CA GLU A 94 5.18 -7.33 18.32
C GLU A 94 5.91 -6.14 18.98
N PRO A 95 6.83 -6.38 19.92
CA PRO A 95 7.70 -5.32 20.41
C PRO A 95 8.44 -4.62 19.25
N GLY A 96 8.34 -3.30 19.17
CA GLY A 96 8.95 -2.50 18.10
C GLY A 96 8.16 -2.42 16.80
N ALA A 97 6.98 -3.06 16.75
CA ALA A 97 5.98 -2.94 15.71
C ALA A 97 5.62 -1.47 15.39
N VAL A 98 5.70 -1.09 14.11
CA VAL A 98 5.38 0.28 13.64
C VAL A 98 3.98 0.33 13.04
N ILE A 99 2.98 0.18 13.91
CA ILE A 99 1.57 0.45 13.57
C ILE A 99 1.22 1.87 14.01
N GLU A 100 1.14 2.81 13.07
CA GLU A 100 0.86 4.22 13.36
C GLU A 100 -0.65 4.44 13.48
N GLU A 101 -1.16 4.37 14.72
CA GLU A 101 -2.59 4.31 14.99
C GLU A 101 -3.38 5.48 14.39
N ARG A 102 -2.81 6.69 14.36
CA ARG A 102 -3.51 7.85 13.80
C ARG A 102 -3.73 7.70 12.30
N ARG A 103 -2.76 7.18 11.56
CA ARG A 103 -2.85 6.87 10.13
C ARG A 103 -3.74 5.66 9.90
N LEU A 104 -3.62 4.61 10.72
CA LEU A 104 -4.44 3.41 10.62
C LEU A 104 -5.93 3.73 10.79
N TRP A 105 -6.31 4.51 11.80
CA TRP A 105 -7.73 4.80 12.10
C TRP A 105 -8.29 6.01 11.35
N GLY A 106 -7.44 7.00 11.01
CA GLY A 106 -7.90 8.32 10.60
C GLY A 106 -7.48 8.78 9.21
N ASN A 107 -6.65 8.02 8.50
CA ASN A 107 -6.20 8.37 7.15
C ASN A 107 -6.78 7.42 6.10
N LEU A 108 -7.70 7.94 5.28
CA LEU A 108 -8.35 7.17 4.22
C LEU A 108 -7.38 6.76 3.11
N LEU A 109 -6.23 7.46 3.00
CA LEU A 109 -5.15 7.16 2.06
C LEU A 109 -4.10 6.17 2.61
N SER A 110 -4.30 5.61 3.79
CA SER A 110 -3.31 4.74 4.43
C SER A 110 -3.20 3.39 3.72
N SER A 111 -2.01 3.06 3.18
CA SER A 111 -1.70 1.71 2.75
C SER A 111 -1.77 0.69 3.88
N GLN A 112 -1.45 1.08 5.12
CA GLN A 112 -1.55 0.20 6.29
C GLN A 112 -3.02 -0.16 6.60
N ALA A 113 -3.95 0.79 6.47
CA ALA A 113 -5.38 0.50 6.62
C ALA A 113 -5.90 -0.38 5.47
N LEU A 114 -5.39 -0.18 4.25
CA LEU A 114 -5.68 -1.04 3.10
C LEU A 114 -5.16 -2.47 3.33
N ALA A 115 -3.93 -2.64 3.80
CA ALA A 115 -3.36 -3.95 4.14
C ALA A 115 -4.23 -4.68 5.18
N PHE A 116 -4.65 -3.99 6.24
CA PHE A 116 -5.56 -4.58 7.22
C PHE A 116 -6.92 -4.94 6.60
N SER A 117 -7.47 -4.11 5.72
CA SER A 117 -8.76 -4.37 5.05
C SER A 117 -8.69 -5.55 4.08
N LEU A 118 -7.54 -5.76 3.42
CA LEU A 118 -7.31 -6.90 2.53
C LEU A 118 -7.09 -8.21 3.30
N PHE A 119 -6.31 -8.17 4.38
CA PHE A 119 -5.76 -9.39 4.99
C PHE A 119 -6.43 -9.80 6.31
N LEU A 120 -7.15 -8.94 7.02
CA LEU A 120 -7.91 -9.37 8.20
C LEU A 120 -9.06 -10.34 7.87
N PRO A 121 -9.84 -10.17 6.79
CA PRO A 121 -10.82 -11.18 6.37
C PRO A 121 -10.17 -12.54 6.11
N LEU A 122 -9.01 -12.54 5.47
CA LEU A 122 -8.23 -13.75 5.18
C LEU A 122 -7.64 -14.37 6.45
N LYS A 123 -7.21 -13.55 7.41
CA LYS A 123 -6.72 -14.03 8.71
C LYS A 123 -7.85 -14.70 9.51
N ARG A 124 -9.09 -14.21 9.37
CA ARG A 124 -10.28 -14.80 9.98
C ARG A 124 -10.69 -16.12 9.31
N ASP A 125 -10.45 -16.25 8.00
CA ASP A 125 -10.79 -17.43 7.19
C ASP A 125 -9.58 -17.90 6.37
N LEU A 126 -8.78 -18.80 6.96
CA LEU A 126 -7.58 -19.34 6.32
C LEU A 126 -7.88 -20.28 5.14
N ALA A 127 -9.10 -20.82 5.04
CA ALA A 127 -9.51 -21.60 3.88
C ALA A 127 -9.71 -20.69 2.67
N LEU A 128 -10.36 -19.54 2.87
CA LEU A 128 -10.42 -18.48 1.86
C LEU A 128 -9.02 -17.97 1.49
N ALA A 129 -8.15 -17.74 2.49
CA ALA A 129 -6.77 -17.34 2.25
C ALA A 129 -6.02 -18.36 1.40
N THR A 130 -6.19 -19.65 1.70
CA THR A 130 -5.60 -20.77 0.95
C THR A 130 -6.09 -20.77 -0.50
N LYS A 131 -7.40 -20.67 -0.72
CA LYS A 131 -7.98 -20.64 -2.07
C LYS A 131 -7.48 -19.45 -2.88
N LEU A 132 -7.45 -18.27 -2.29
CA LEU A 132 -6.96 -17.05 -2.93
C LEU A 132 -5.47 -17.14 -3.29
N LEU A 133 -4.63 -17.38 -2.29
CA LEU A 133 -3.18 -17.29 -2.44
C LEU A 133 -2.61 -18.51 -3.17
N GLY A 134 -3.23 -19.68 -3.06
CA GLY A 134 -2.93 -20.84 -3.90
C GLY A 134 -3.32 -20.64 -5.37
N GLY A 135 -4.34 -19.81 -5.65
CA GLY A 135 -4.68 -19.41 -7.01
C GLY A 135 -3.72 -18.38 -7.61
N LEU A 136 -3.23 -17.44 -6.80
CA LEU A 136 -2.28 -16.40 -7.22
C LEU A 136 -0.84 -16.91 -7.32
N PHE A 137 -0.42 -17.80 -6.40
CA PHE A 137 0.96 -18.28 -6.26
C PHE A 137 0.99 -19.82 -6.20
N PRO A 138 0.50 -20.53 -7.24
CA PRO A 138 0.27 -21.97 -7.19
C PRO A 138 1.55 -22.80 -7.04
N ASP A 139 2.70 -22.24 -7.38
CA ASP A 139 4.01 -22.89 -7.23
C ASP A 139 4.54 -22.84 -5.78
N LEU A 140 4.03 -21.91 -4.96
CA LEU A 140 4.53 -21.63 -3.61
C LEU A 140 3.51 -21.94 -2.51
N VAL A 141 2.21 -21.73 -2.75
CA VAL A 141 1.17 -21.83 -1.73
C VAL A 141 0.29 -23.07 -1.95
N GLY A 142 0.38 -24.01 -1.01
CA GLY A 142 -0.52 -25.16 -0.86
C GLY A 142 -1.58 -24.91 0.20
N ILE A 143 -1.19 -24.71 1.47
CA ILE A 143 -2.11 -24.43 2.58
C ILE A 143 -1.59 -23.23 3.38
N VAL A 144 -2.43 -22.21 3.55
CA VAL A 144 -2.14 -21.07 4.44
C VAL A 144 -2.41 -21.47 5.88
N THR A 145 -1.43 -21.27 6.76
CA THR A 145 -1.50 -21.66 8.17
C THR A 145 -1.58 -20.47 9.11
N GLU A 146 -1.08 -19.30 8.70
CA GLU A 146 -1.13 -18.09 9.52
C GLU A 146 -1.01 -16.82 8.68
N ILE A 147 -1.61 -15.72 9.13
CA ILE A 147 -1.41 -14.38 8.59
C ILE A 147 -1.04 -13.43 9.73
N LEU A 148 0.12 -12.80 9.62
CA LEU A 148 0.67 -11.84 10.57
C LEU A 148 0.71 -10.46 9.92
N LEU A 149 0.30 -9.43 10.65
CA LEU A 149 0.29 -8.04 10.18
C LEU A 149 1.45 -7.27 10.80
N GLU A 150 2.12 -6.45 10.00
CA GLU A 150 3.32 -5.71 10.38
C GLU A 150 4.36 -6.59 11.11
N HIS A 151 4.85 -7.59 10.40
CA HIS A 151 5.67 -8.65 10.97
C HIS A 151 7.15 -8.50 10.61
N SER A 152 8.02 -8.66 11.61
CA SER A 152 9.46 -8.77 11.42
C SER A 152 9.98 -9.91 12.30
N PRO A 153 10.27 -11.09 11.73
CA PRO A 153 10.80 -12.19 12.52
C PRO A 153 12.11 -11.74 13.14
N GLY A 154 12.27 -11.94 14.45
CA GLY A 154 13.49 -11.57 15.17
C GLY A 154 13.90 -10.10 14.93
N ARG A 155 12.96 -9.15 14.97
CA ARG A 155 13.23 -7.72 14.77
C ARG A 155 14.47 -7.25 15.54
N GLY A 156 15.42 -6.62 14.85
CA GLY A 156 16.69 -6.15 15.42
C GLY A 156 17.69 -7.26 15.76
N HIS A 157 17.38 -8.53 15.51
CA HIS A 157 18.25 -9.64 15.85
C HIS A 157 19.41 -9.77 14.85
N PRO A 158 20.67 -9.88 15.32
CA PRO A 158 21.85 -9.95 14.44
C PRO A 158 21.92 -11.17 13.53
N ALA A 159 21.26 -12.27 13.90
CA ALA A 159 21.17 -13.46 13.04
C ALA A 159 20.29 -13.24 11.79
N LEU A 160 19.54 -12.14 11.73
CA LEU A 160 18.73 -11.74 10.59
C LEU A 160 19.33 -10.47 9.96
N THR A 161 18.59 -9.38 9.89
CA THR A 161 19.05 -8.11 9.28
C THR A 161 19.60 -7.12 10.30
N ALA A 162 19.49 -7.40 11.60
CA ALA A 162 19.85 -6.50 12.72
C ALA A 162 19.19 -5.11 12.66
N ASP A 163 18.10 -4.97 11.91
CA ASP A 163 17.38 -3.72 11.72
C ASP A 163 15.89 -3.89 12.03
N ARG A 164 15.12 -2.84 11.77
CA ARG A 164 13.67 -2.83 12.04
C ARG A 164 12.84 -3.06 10.78
N THR A 165 13.42 -3.59 9.70
CA THR A 165 12.68 -3.91 8.48
C THR A 165 11.58 -4.92 8.81
N ALA A 166 10.39 -4.68 8.26
CA ALA A 166 9.21 -5.51 8.45
C ALA A 166 8.47 -5.65 7.11
N PHE A 167 7.57 -6.64 7.07
CA PHE A 167 6.59 -6.79 6.01
C PHE A 167 5.24 -6.26 6.49
N ASP A 168 4.47 -5.60 5.63
CA ASP A 168 3.09 -5.22 5.96
C ASP A 168 2.25 -6.45 6.34
N VAL A 169 2.49 -7.57 5.65
CA VAL A 169 1.87 -8.87 5.95
C VAL A 169 2.88 -10.00 5.76
N LEU A 170 2.97 -10.95 6.69
CA LEU A 170 3.60 -12.24 6.47
C LEU A 170 2.53 -13.33 6.47
N VAL A 171 2.42 -14.08 5.37
CA VAL A 171 1.61 -15.29 5.28
C VAL A 171 2.51 -16.48 5.50
N ARG A 172 2.23 -17.30 6.51
CA ARG A 172 2.85 -18.62 6.67
C ARG A 172 2.01 -19.65 5.95
N CYS A 173 2.66 -20.52 5.22
CA CYS A 173 1.99 -21.57 4.48
C CYS A 173 2.87 -22.82 4.35
N THR A 174 2.29 -23.86 3.76
CA THR A 174 3.04 -24.96 3.18
C THR A 174 2.99 -24.88 1.67
N THR A 175 4.03 -25.36 0.98
CA THR A 175 3.98 -25.57 -0.48
C THR A 175 3.01 -26.70 -0.83
N PRO A 176 2.61 -26.86 -2.10
CA PRO A 176 1.83 -28.03 -2.53
C PRO A 176 2.50 -29.38 -2.21
N THR A 177 3.83 -29.37 -2.07
CA THR A 177 4.64 -30.53 -1.67
C THR A 177 4.86 -30.66 -0.16
N GLY A 178 4.24 -29.81 0.67
CA GLY A 178 4.28 -29.87 2.13
C GLY A 178 5.48 -29.20 2.81
N ARG A 179 6.34 -28.49 2.06
CA ARG A 179 7.49 -27.75 2.65
C ARG A 179 7.02 -26.46 3.33
N ARG A 180 7.74 -25.97 4.33
CA ARG A 180 7.42 -24.72 5.03
C ARG A 180 7.72 -23.54 4.11
N ALA A 181 6.73 -22.68 3.89
CA ALA A 181 6.86 -21.54 2.99
C ALA A 181 6.26 -20.26 3.58
N PHE A 182 6.61 -19.12 2.97
CA PHE A 182 6.00 -17.84 3.30
C PHE A 182 5.78 -16.95 2.07
N LEU A 183 4.79 -16.05 2.18
CA LEU A 183 4.70 -14.85 1.36
C LEU A 183 4.91 -13.64 2.26
N ALA A 184 5.87 -12.79 1.89
CA ALA A 184 6.17 -11.53 2.54
C ALA A 184 5.59 -10.40 1.68
N ILE A 185 4.51 -9.77 2.13
CA ILE A 185 3.72 -8.84 1.31
C ILE A 185 3.93 -7.41 1.81
N GLU A 186 4.23 -6.51 0.88
CA GLU A 186 4.20 -5.05 1.05
C GLU A 186 3.01 -4.49 0.28
N VAL A 187 2.26 -3.55 0.87
CA VAL A 187 1.14 -2.89 0.21
C VAL A 187 1.49 -1.42 -0.02
N LYS A 188 1.61 -1.04 -1.28
CA LYS A 188 1.65 0.36 -1.71
C LYS A 188 0.25 0.82 -2.10
N TYR A 189 -0.07 2.08 -1.81
CA TYR A 189 -1.29 2.68 -2.31
C TYR A 189 -1.02 4.02 -2.97
N SER A 190 -1.00 5.10 -2.18
CA SER A 190 -0.95 6.48 -2.66
C SER A 190 0.37 7.18 -2.35
N GLU A 191 1.25 6.50 -1.63
CA GLU A 191 2.58 6.98 -1.31
C GLU A 191 3.36 7.21 -2.61
N ALA A 192 3.98 8.39 -2.72
CA ALA A 192 5.03 8.56 -3.72
C ALA A 192 6.19 7.61 -3.35
N PRO A 193 6.97 7.12 -4.34
CA PRO A 193 8.21 6.43 -4.06
C PRO A 193 9.06 7.29 -3.13
N GLY A 194 9.29 6.74 -1.95
CA GLY A 194 10.01 7.38 -0.87
C GLY A 194 10.42 6.28 0.09
N GLY A 195 11.72 6.20 0.33
CA GLY A 195 12.31 5.28 1.29
C GLY A 195 13.53 5.96 1.87
N THR A 196 13.81 5.67 3.14
CA THR A 196 15.10 6.06 3.71
C THR A 196 16.17 5.18 3.09
N ALA A 197 17.21 5.82 2.55
CA ALA A 197 18.41 5.12 2.12
C ALA A 197 18.86 4.18 3.25
N ALA A 198 19.35 3.00 2.87
CA ALA A 198 19.86 2.07 3.86
C ALA A 198 21.09 2.71 4.52
N SER A 199 21.09 2.78 5.86
CA SER A 199 22.31 3.09 6.58
C SER A 199 23.36 2.03 6.22
N PRO A 200 24.64 2.42 6.04
CA PRO A 200 25.70 1.45 5.79
C PRO A 200 25.74 0.45 6.96
N TYR A 201 25.50 -0.83 6.65
CA TYR A 201 25.56 -1.91 7.62
C TYR A 201 26.23 -3.12 6.96
N PRO A 202 27.47 -3.49 7.35
CA PRO A 202 28.27 -4.49 6.65
C PRO A 202 27.55 -5.84 6.41
N PRO A 203 26.73 -6.37 7.34
CA PRO A 203 25.96 -7.60 7.09
C PRO A 203 24.96 -7.52 5.94
N TYR A 204 24.56 -6.33 5.49
CA TYR A 204 23.71 -6.21 4.30
C TYR A 204 24.43 -6.62 3.02
N ASP A 205 25.72 -6.30 2.88
CA ASP A 205 26.47 -6.64 1.67
C ASP A 205 26.62 -8.17 1.55
N ASP A 206 26.89 -8.83 2.68
CA ASP A 206 26.96 -10.30 2.75
C ASP A 206 25.61 -10.96 2.49
N LEU A 207 24.51 -10.44 3.05
CA LEU A 207 23.17 -10.92 2.75
C LEU A 207 22.80 -10.67 1.28
N SER A 208 23.18 -9.54 0.71
CA SER A 208 22.91 -9.18 -0.70
C SER A 208 23.61 -10.15 -1.64
N ARG A 209 24.91 -10.41 -1.42
CA ARG A 209 25.67 -11.42 -2.18
C ARG A 209 25.09 -12.82 -1.99
N ALA A 210 24.78 -13.21 -0.76
CA ALA A 210 24.25 -14.53 -0.44
C ALA A 210 22.82 -14.77 -0.94
N ALA A 211 22.04 -13.71 -1.17
CA ALA A 211 20.73 -13.83 -1.79
C ALA A 211 20.84 -14.43 -3.19
N GLY A 212 21.95 -14.18 -3.90
CA GLY A 212 22.24 -14.79 -5.21
C GLY A 212 21.36 -14.27 -6.36
N VAL A 213 20.33 -13.47 -6.08
CA VAL A 213 19.31 -13.02 -7.05
C VAL A 213 19.66 -11.72 -7.78
N TYR A 214 20.65 -10.95 -7.33
CA TYR A 214 21.00 -9.65 -7.91
C TYR A 214 22.04 -9.74 -9.03
N ARG A 215 21.88 -8.93 -10.09
CA ARG A 215 22.87 -8.77 -11.18
C ARG A 215 24.18 -8.24 -10.65
N ASP A 216 24.09 -7.18 -9.84
CA ASP A 216 25.17 -6.62 -9.05
C ASP A 216 24.70 -6.49 -7.58
N PRO A 217 25.08 -7.41 -6.69
CA PRO A 217 24.67 -7.36 -5.28
C PRO A 217 25.26 -6.16 -4.51
N ASP A 218 26.33 -5.54 -5.02
CA ASP A 218 27.00 -4.39 -4.42
C ASP A 218 26.58 -3.06 -5.08
N GLY A 219 25.66 -3.12 -6.05
CA GLY A 219 25.17 -1.96 -6.79
C GLY A 219 24.58 -0.86 -5.88
N PRO A 220 24.96 0.42 -6.07
CA PRO A 220 24.50 1.52 -5.20
C PRO A 220 22.99 1.78 -5.31
N ALA A 221 22.37 1.43 -6.44
CA ALA A 221 20.93 1.57 -6.65
C ALA A 221 20.12 0.82 -5.56
N LEU A 222 20.57 -0.37 -5.16
CA LEU A 222 19.95 -1.20 -4.13
C LEU A 222 19.93 -0.56 -2.75
N ARG A 223 20.76 0.46 -2.49
CA ARG A 223 20.88 1.13 -1.18
C ARG A 223 20.12 2.46 -1.13
N SER A 224 19.49 2.85 -2.25
CA SER A 224 18.90 4.17 -2.44
C SER A 224 17.36 4.17 -2.38
N GLY A 225 16.79 5.17 -1.72
CA GLY A 225 15.36 5.48 -1.76
C GLY A 225 14.43 4.28 -1.57
N THR A 226 13.48 4.13 -2.49
CA THR A 226 12.47 3.06 -2.49
C THR A 226 13.06 1.68 -2.81
N LEU A 227 14.04 1.60 -3.70
CA LEU A 227 14.73 0.33 -4.02
C LEU A 227 15.39 -0.24 -2.77
N GLY A 228 15.97 0.63 -1.93
CA GLY A 228 16.50 0.27 -0.62
C GLY A 228 15.49 -0.36 0.33
N GLN A 229 14.21 0.04 0.25
CA GLN A 229 13.16 -0.62 1.03
C GLN A 229 12.94 -2.06 0.56
N PHE A 230 12.70 -2.26 -0.73
CA PHE A 230 12.46 -3.60 -1.30
C PHE A 230 13.67 -4.51 -1.14
N TRP A 231 14.88 -3.95 -1.33
CA TRP A 231 16.13 -4.64 -1.07
C TRP A 231 16.22 -5.15 0.36
N ARG A 232 16.00 -4.29 1.38
CA ARG A 232 16.01 -4.74 2.79
C ARG A 232 14.96 -5.81 3.09
N GLN A 233 13.79 -5.72 2.49
CA GLN A 233 12.74 -6.75 2.62
C GLN A 233 13.19 -8.08 2.01
N GLN A 234 13.84 -8.06 0.84
CA GLN A 234 14.45 -9.25 0.24
C GLN A 234 15.61 -9.80 1.07
N LEU A 235 16.42 -8.95 1.71
CA LEU A 235 17.47 -9.38 2.63
C LEU A 235 16.91 -10.07 3.86
N LEU A 236 15.81 -9.54 4.43
CA LEU A 236 15.11 -10.19 5.55
C LEU A 236 14.57 -11.56 5.13
N ALA A 237 13.91 -11.64 3.97
CA ALA A 237 13.44 -12.90 3.40
C ALA A 237 14.59 -13.91 3.19
N THR A 238 15.72 -13.45 2.67
CA THR A 238 16.94 -14.26 2.49
C THR A 238 17.47 -14.77 3.82
N ALA A 239 17.56 -13.90 4.83
CA ALA A 239 18.04 -14.28 6.15
C ALA A 239 17.12 -15.32 6.82
N MET A 240 15.80 -15.19 6.67
CA MET A 240 14.84 -16.18 7.17
C MET A 240 15.06 -17.57 6.56
N LEU A 241 15.33 -17.65 5.25
CA LEU A 241 15.63 -18.91 4.57
C LEU A 241 16.98 -19.49 5.04
N ARG A 242 18.02 -18.66 5.14
CA ARG A 242 19.35 -19.10 5.59
C ARG A 242 19.36 -19.62 7.02
N GLN A 243 18.53 -19.05 7.89
CA GLN A 243 18.36 -19.52 9.27
C GLN A 243 17.45 -20.75 9.39
N GLY A 244 16.96 -21.29 8.27
CA GLY A 244 16.12 -22.50 8.26
C GLY A 244 14.73 -22.30 8.85
N LEU A 245 14.26 -21.05 8.97
CA LEU A 245 12.90 -20.74 9.45
C LEU A 245 11.86 -21.25 8.45
N TYR A 246 12.17 -21.19 7.16
CA TYR A 246 11.35 -21.66 6.05
C TYR A 246 12.23 -22.31 4.98
N ASP A 247 11.61 -23.13 4.14
CA ASP A 247 12.29 -23.84 3.05
C ASP A 247 12.13 -23.11 1.70
N ALA A 248 11.11 -22.25 1.57
CA ALA A 248 10.85 -21.41 0.41
C ALA A 248 10.14 -20.10 0.81
N GLY A 249 10.26 -19.06 -0.02
CA GLY A 249 9.51 -17.83 0.20
C GLY A 249 9.63 -16.84 -0.93
N ARG A 250 8.71 -15.87 -0.94
CA ARG A 250 8.67 -14.81 -1.96
C ARG A 250 8.24 -13.49 -1.33
N VAL A 251 8.91 -12.41 -1.71
CA VAL A 251 8.48 -11.04 -1.44
C VAL A 251 7.52 -10.61 -2.55
N VAL A 252 6.34 -10.13 -2.17
CA VAL A 252 5.32 -9.66 -3.10
C VAL A 252 4.99 -8.21 -2.77
N VAL A 253 4.96 -7.34 -3.78
CA VAL A 253 4.51 -5.96 -3.60
C VAL A 253 3.21 -5.72 -4.35
N LEU A 254 2.17 -5.31 -3.63
CA LEU A 254 0.90 -4.90 -4.19
C LEU A 254 0.91 -3.39 -4.45
N ALA A 255 0.49 -2.97 -5.65
CA ALA A 255 0.33 -1.55 -5.98
C ALA A 255 -0.82 -1.34 -6.96
N PRO A 256 -1.59 -0.23 -6.86
CA PRO A 256 -2.58 0.12 -7.88
C PRO A 256 -1.92 0.23 -9.26
N ALA A 257 -2.51 -0.39 -10.27
CA ALA A 257 -2.06 -0.29 -11.66
C ALA A 257 -1.86 1.17 -12.14
N PRO A 258 -2.72 2.14 -11.79
CA PRO A 258 -2.55 3.53 -12.22
C PRO A 258 -1.48 4.32 -11.45
N ASN A 259 -0.87 3.76 -10.39
CA ASN A 259 0.21 4.42 -9.66
C ASN A 259 1.56 4.24 -10.38
N ALA A 260 1.74 4.99 -11.47
CA ALA A 260 2.92 4.90 -12.33
C ALA A 260 4.26 5.11 -11.59
N ASP A 261 4.27 5.92 -10.53
CA ASP A 261 5.49 6.15 -9.75
C ASP A 261 5.87 4.91 -8.91
N ALA A 262 4.88 4.24 -8.30
CA ALA A 262 5.12 2.96 -7.63
C ALA A 262 5.62 1.90 -8.61
N TRP A 263 5.00 1.78 -9.79
CA TRP A 263 5.43 0.83 -10.83
C TRP A 263 6.83 1.13 -11.36
N ARG A 264 7.20 2.38 -11.56
CA ARG A 264 8.57 2.76 -11.95
C ARG A 264 9.60 2.29 -10.91
N ALA A 265 9.28 2.37 -9.62
CA ALA A 265 10.17 1.89 -8.56
C ALA A 265 10.24 0.35 -8.52
N LEU A 266 9.12 -0.34 -8.76
CA LEU A 266 9.04 -1.80 -8.82
C LEU A 266 9.81 -2.36 -10.02
N GLU A 267 9.63 -1.76 -11.19
CA GLU A 267 10.37 -2.08 -12.42
C GLU A 267 11.86 -1.81 -12.21
N GLY A 268 12.22 -0.65 -11.66
CA GLY A 268 13.62 -0.33 -11.35
C GLY A 268 14.29 -1.29 -10.36
N TYR A 269 13.54 -1.85 -9.41
CA TYR A 269 14.03 -2.91 -8.53
C TYR A 269 14.14 -4.26 -9.25
N ALA A 270 13.14 -4.63 -10.05
CA ALA A 270 13.17 -5.85 -10.86
C ALA A 270 14.35 -5.86 -11.85
N ASP A 271 14.74 -4.69 -12.37
CA ASP A 271 15.93 -4.51 -13.20
C ASP A 271 17.26 -4.73 -12.46
N GLN A 272 17.25 -4.84 -11.13
CA GLN A 272 18.43 -5.25 -10.37
C GLN A 272 18.55 -6.78 -10.25
N LEU A 273 17.51 -7.54 -10.63
CA LEU A 273 17.43 -9.00 -10.45
C LEU A 273 17.94 -9.75 -11.68
N LYS A 274 18.63 -10.88 -11.46
CA LYS A 274 19.17 -11.74 -12.53
C LYS A 274 18.10 -12.37 -13.39
N SER A 275 16.94 -12.68 -12.80
CA SER A 275 15.82 -13.33 -13.48
C SER A 275 14.53 -12.53 -13.28
N PRO A 276 13.70 -12.40 -14.33
CA PRO A 276 12.35 -11.86 -14.18
C PRO A 276 11.37 -12.89 -13.58
N GLU A 277 11.75 -14.17 -13.48
CA GLU A 277 10.88 -15.23 -12.97
C GLU A 277 10.79 -15.19 -11.43
N PRO A 278 9.60 -14.98 -10.83
CA PRO A 278 9.45 -14.88 -9.37
C PRO A 278 9.91 -16.10 -8.57
N ALA A 279 9.83 -17.29 -9.15
CA ALA A 279 10.31 -18.53 -8.54
C ALA A 279 11.84 -18.55 -8.38
N VAL A 280 12.56 -17.81 -9.23
CA VAL A 280 14.03 -17.70 -9.20
C VAL A 280 14.48 -16.46 -8.45
N SER A 281 13.81 -15.32 -8.68
CA SER A 281 14.18 -14.04 -8.08
C SER A 281 13.70 -13.87 -6.63
N GLY A 282 12.69 -14.64 -6.23
CA GLY A 282 12.03 -14.50 -4.93
C GLY A 282 11.26 -13.19 -4.77
N PHE A 283 11.01 -12.45 -5.85
CA PHE A 283 10.31 -11.16 -5.85
C PHE A 283 9.23 -11.11 -6.94
N GLU A 284 8.07 -10.54 -6.60
CA GLU A 284 6.97 -10.36 -7.53
C GLU A 284 6.21 -9.05 -7.27
N ALA A 285 5.97 -8.26 -8.33
CA ALA A 285 5.10 -7.10 -8.27
C ALA A 285 3.72 -7.46 -8.85
N LEU A 286 2.66 -7.24 -8.08
CA LEU A 286 1.30 -7.63 -8.47
C LEU A 286 0.36 -6.40 -8.45
N PRO A 287 -0.42 -6.15 -9.52
CA PRO A 287 -1.45 -5.13 -9.48
C PRO A 287 -2.48 -5.41 -8.39
N LEU A 288 -2.80 -4.39 -7.60
CA LEU A 288 -3.82 -4.49 -6.55
C LEU A 288 -5.17 -4.92 -7.14
N GLU A 289 -5.48 -4.49 -8.36
CA GLU A 289 -6.65 -4.88 -9.14
C GLU A 289 -6.69 -6.40 -9.39
N ALA A 290 -5.54 -7.01 -9.70
CA ALA A 290 -5.44 -8.45 -9.91
C ALA A 290 -5.67 -9.21 -8.60
N PHE A 291 -5.16 -8.71 -7.47
CA PHE A 291 -5.41 -9.28 -6.15
C PHE A 291 -6.91 -9.19 -5.77
N VAL A 292 -7.55 -8.05 -6.00
CA VAL A 292 -8.99 -7.84 -5.71
C VAL A 292 -9.87 -8.68 -6.64
N LEU A 293 -9.50 -8.83 -7.91
CA LEU A 293 -10.18 -9.74 -8.83
C LEU A 293 -10.04 -11.21 -8.36
N ALA A 294 -8.87 -11.60 -7.87
CA ALA A 294 -8.65 -12.93 -7.32
C ALA A 294 -9.47 -13.17 -6.03
N LEU A 295 -9.65 -12.16 -5.18
CA LEU A 295 -10.57 -12.21 -4.03
C LEU A 295 -12.00 -12.56 -4.48
N ALA A 296 -12.51 -11.86 -5.50
CA ALA A 296 -13.85 -12.15 -6.05
C ALA A 296 -13.92 -13.59 -6.61
N LYS A 297 -12.93 -14.01 -7.40
CA LYS A 297 -12.84 -15.40 -7.91
C LYS A 297 -12.75 -16.46 -6.79
N ALA A 298 -12.16 -16.10 -5.65
CA ALA A 298 -12.12 -16.96 -4.48
C ALA A 298 -13.48 -17.07 -3.76
N GLY A 299 -14.48 -16.26 -4.14
CA GLY A 299 -15.81 -16.22 -3.52
C GLY A 299 -15.93 -15.19 -2.38
N ALA A 300 -15.00 -14.23 -2.31
CA ALA A 300 -15.00 -13.18 -1.30
C ALA A 300 -15.54 -11.85 -1.84
N ASP A 301 -16.62 -11.87 -2.61
CA ASP A 301 -17.22 -10.68 -3.23
C ASP A 301 -17.55 -9.58 -2.20
N ALA A 302 -18.02 -9.98 -1.02
CA ALA A 302 -18.32 -9.06 0.08
C ALA A 302 -17.08 -8.29 0.61
N VAL A 303 -15.87 -8.80 0.35
CA VAL A 303 -14.59 -8.13 0.66
C VAL A 303 -14.08 -7.39 -0.59
N ALA A 304 -14.12 -8.04 -1.75
CA ALA A 304 -13.58 -7.51 -3.00
C ALA A 304 -14.31 -6.24 -3.46
N GLU A 305 -15.64 -6.23 -3.44
CA GLU A 305 -16.45 -5.16 -4.01
C GLU A 305 -16.30 -3.83 -3.24
N PRO A 306 -16.34 -3.77 -1.89
CA PRO A 306 -16.06 -2.52 -1.17
C PRO A 306 -14.64 -2.00 -1.39
N ILE A 307 -13.65 -2.90 -1.50
CA ILE A 307 -12.26 -2.51 -1.77
C ILE A 307 -12.13 -1.93 -3.18
N ALA A 308 -12.71 -2.60 -4.18
CA ALA A 308 -12.71 -2.12 -5.56
C ALA A 308 -13.35 -0.72 -5.65
N ARG A 309 -14.56 -0.56 -5.11
CA ARG A 309 -15.28 0.73 -5.12
C ARG A 309 -14.51 1.86 -4.43
N ARG A 310 -13.80 1.57 -3.35
CA ARG A 310 -13.13 2.62 -2.56
C ARG A 310 -11.71 2.93 -3.03
N TYR A 311 -10.94 1.92 -3.43
CA TYR A 311 -9.50 2.05 -3.67
C TYR A 311 -9.11 1.99 -5.14
N LEU A 312 -9.95 1.41 -6.01
CA LEU A 312 -9.62 1.15 -7.41
C LEU A 312 -10.50 1.95 -8.38
N ASP A 313 -11.75 2.24 -8.01
CA ASP A 313 -12.69 2.97 -8.86
C ASP A 313 -12.42 4.50 -8.85
N LEU A 314 -12.02 5.02 -10.01
CA LEU A 314 -11.83 6.46 -10.24
C LEU A 314 -13.03 7.12 -10.92
N SER A 315 -14.12 6.40 -11.20
CA SER A 315 -15.32 6.97 -11.83
C SER A 315 -15.90 8.18 -11.06
N PRO A 316 -15.93 8.20 -9.70
CA PRO A 316 -16.35 9.39 -8.96
C PRO A 316 -15.45 10.61 -9.20
N VAL A 317 -14.15 10.38 -9.42
CA VAL A 317 -13.18 11.44 -9.75
C VAL A 317 -13.44 12.00 -11.14
N TYR A 318 -13.70 11.14 -12.13
CA TYR A 318 -14.04 11.57 -13.49
C TYR A 318 -15.31 12.42 -13.50
N ALA A 319 -16.37 11.93 -12.86
CA ALA A 319 -17.63 12.67 -12.75
C ALA A 319 -17.48 14.01 -12.02
N ALA A 320 -16.58 14.10 -11.02
CA ALA A 320 -16.30 15.36 -10.33
C ALA A 320 -15.50 16.34 -11.22
N LEU A 321 -14.62 15.83 -12.06
CA LEU A 321 -13.88 16.62 -13.04
C LEU A 321 -14.80 17.16 -14.13
N ASP A 322 -15.64 16.33 -14.73
CA ASP A 322 -16.55 16.74 -15.81
C ASP A 322 -17.48 17.86 -15.35
N ARG A 323 -18.12 17.70 -14.18
CA ARG A 323 -18.95 18.75 -13.57
C ARG A 323 -18.18 20.05 -13.29
N HIS A 324 -16.88 19.95 -12.98
CA HIS A 324 -16.06 21.14 -12.74
C HIS A 324 -15.76 21.88 -14.05
N LEU A 325 -15.51 21.15 -15.14
CA LEU A 325 -15.25 21.71 -16.46
C LEU A 325 -16.52 22.32 -17.08
N GLU A 326 -17.67 21.67 -16.93
CA GLU A 326 -18.97 22.18 -17.38
C GLU A 326 -19.39 23.45 -16.64
N GLY A 327 -18.99 23.61 -15.38
CA GLY A 327 -19.35 24.75 -14.54
C GLY A 327 -18.46 26.00 -14.72
N GLY A 328 -17.55 26.04 -15.70
CA GLY A 328 -16.46 27.02 -15.78
C GLY A 328 -16.33 27.80 -17.08
N THR A 329 -17.19 28.80 -17.32
CA THR A 329 -16.80 30.08 -17.94
C THR A 329 -17.82 31.18 -17.57
N PRO A 330 -17.51 32.17 -16.71
CA PRO A 330 -18.10 33.50 -16.82
C PRO A 330 -17.30 34.31 -17.86
N PRO A 331 -17.94 35.07 -18.78
CA PRO A 331 -17.20 35.99 -19.63
C PRO A 331 -16.55 37.07 -18.77
N GLU A 332 -15.30 37.41 -19.09
CA GLU A 332 -14.58 38.54 -18.50
C GLU A 332 -15.35 39.84 -18.76
N GLY A 333 -16.14 40.27 -17.77
CA GLY A 333 -16.76 41.58 -17.73
C GLY A 333 -15.69 42.60 -17.35
N LYS A 334 -15.30 43.41 -18.34
CA LYS A 334 -14.47 44.62 -18.18
C LYS A 334 -14.95 45.45 -16.97
N GLU A 335 -14.07 45.65 -15.99
CA GLU A 335 -14.22 46.76 -15.06
C GLU A 335 -14.17 48.07 -15.86
N THR A 336 -15.28 48.78 -15.86
CA THR A 336 -15.37 50.15 -16.36
C THR A 336 -14.91 51.06 -15.21
N PRO A 337 -14.08 52.10 -15.45
CA PRO A 337 -13.67 52.99 -14.36
C PRO A 337 -14.90 53.75 -13.87
N ALA A 338 -15.10 53.78 -12.55
CA ALA A 338 -16.10 54.62 -11.94
C ALA A 338 -15.70 56.10 -12.12
N ASP A 339 -16.54 56.83 -12.83
CA ASP A 339 -16.48 58.28 -12.98
C ASP A 339 -16.66 58.99 -11.64
N ALA A 340 -16.02 60.15 -11.57
CA ALA A 340 -16.14 61.13 -10.51
C ALA A 340 -17.58 61.67 -10.38
N GLY A 341 -17.98 61.91 -9.13
CA GLY A 341 -19.19 62.63 -8.75
C GLY A 341 -19.14 62.99 -7.27
#